data_AF-C6BUK7-F1
#
_entry.id   AF-C6BUK7-F1
#
_cell.length_a   1.000
_cell.length_b   1.000
_cell.length_c   1.000
_cell.angle_alpha   90.00
_cell.angle_beta   90.00
_cell.angle_gamma   90.00
#
_symmetry.space_group_name_H-M   'P 1'
#
loop_
_entity.id
_entity.type
_entity.pdbx_description
1 polymer ?
#
loop_
_entity_poly.entity_id
_entity_poly.type
_entity_poly.pdbx_seq_one_letter_code
_entity_poly.pdbx_strand_id
1 'polypeptide(L)'
;MRYLKVLALVVLFFLSMVFFIQNTPELSKEVTLSIELFNYKFMSQPLPYYLLILIAFAAGSVLCLLYFMADKIRLSGQLRTCRTRMANLEQEVNSLRNLPLDEGNYPSAEASEEKPAE
;
A
#
# COMPACT_ATOMS: atom_id res chain seq x y z
N MET A 1 11.63 -12.82 -5.35
CA MET A 1 11.97 -13.99 -4.49
C MET A 1 11.09 -14.03 -3.23
N ARG A 2 9.82 -14.46 -3.31
CA ARG A 2 8.93 -14.55 -2.13
C ARG A 2 9.50 -15.50 -1.07
N TYR A 3 10.07 -16.64 -1.49
CA TYR A 3 10.63 -17.66 -0.60
C TYR A 3 11.91 -17.21 0.13
N LEU A 4 12.82 -16.51 -0.55
CA LEU A 4 14.05 -16.01 0.09
C LEU A 4 13.77 -15.00 1.21
N LYS A 5 12.75 -14.15 1.03
CA LYS A 5 12.28 -13.21 2.07
C LYS A 5 11.73 -13.95 3.28
N VAL A 6 10.98 -15.03 3.06
CA VAL A 6 10.43 -15.86 4.14
C VAL A 6 11.57 -16.60 4.86
N LEU A 7 12.51 -17.19 4.14
CA LEU A 7 13.68 -17.86 4.73
C LEU A 7 14.49 -16.91 5.60
N ALA A 8 14.78 -15.69 5.12
CA ALA A 8 15.49 -14.68 5.89
C ALA A 8 14.75 -14.29 7.17
N LEU A 9 13.42 -14.17 7.12
CA LEU A 9 12.59 -13.87 8.29
C LEU A 9 12.63 -15.03 9.30
N VAL A 10 12.54 -16.28 8.85
CA VAL A 10 12.64 -17.46 9.71
C VAL A 10 14.00 -17.52 10.41
N VAL A 11 15.10 -17.30 9.67
CA VAL A 11 16.45 -17.28 10.24
C VAL A 11 16.59 -16.15 11.27
N LEU A 12 16.10 -14.96 10.95
CA LEU A 12 16.11 -13.82 11.87
C LEU A 12 15.30 -14.12 13.14
N PHE A 13 14.12 -14.72 13.01
CA PHE A 13 13.30 -15.10 14.15
C PHE A 13 13.99 -16.16 15.02
N PHE A 14 14.62 -17.16 14.41
CA PHE A 14 15.39 -18.17 15.12
C PHE A 14 16.56 -17.57 15.90
N LEU A 15 17.37 -16.72 15.25
CA LEU A 15 18.49 -16.03 15.91
C LEU A 15 18.01 -15.16 17.07
N SER A 16 16.87 -14.46 16.88
CA SER A 16 16.26 -13.66 17.93
C SER A 16 15.85 -14.54 19.10
N MET A 17 15.19 -15.67 18.86
CA MET A 17 14.81 -16.61 19.93
C MET A 17 16.04 -17.11 20.69
N VAL A 18 17.08 -17.55 19.99
CA VAL A 18 18.33 -18.01 20.61
C VAL A 18 18.97 -16.91 21.47
N PHE A 19 18.98 -15.67 20.99
CA PHE A 19 19.46 -14.50 21.74
C PHE A 19 18.68 -14.30 23.04
N PHE A 20 17.35 -14.42 23.02
CA PHE A 20 16.52 -14.31 24.22
C PHE A 20 16.81 -15.40 25.24
N ILE A 21 16.93 -16.67 24.81
CA ILE A 21 17.27 -17.77 25.71
C ILE A 21 18.64 -17.54 26.35
N GLN A 22 19.65 -17.16 25.57
CA GLN A 22 21.00 -16.94 26.09
C GLN A 22 21.06 -15.76 27.07
N ASN A 23 20.28 -14.71 26.83
CA ASN A 23 20.27 -13.49 27.66
C ASN A 23 19.13 -13.47 28.70
N THR A 24 18.43 -14.59 28.92
CA THR A 24 17.34 -14.69 29.89
C THR A 24 17.69 -14.15 31.30
N PRO A 25 18.87 -14.41 31.90
CA PRO A 25 19.19 -13.85 33.22
C PRO A 25 19.30 -12.32 33.21
N GLU A 26 19.79 -11.72 32.13
CA GLU A 26 19.86 -10.27 31.97
C GLU A 26 18.48 -9.67 31.67
N LEU A 27 17.69 -10.34 30.84
CA LEU A 27 16.34 -9.91 30.45
C LEU A 27 15.30 -10.04 31.57
N SER A 28 15.58 -10.87 32.58
CA SER A 28 14.72 -11.02 33.77
C SER A 28 15.00 -9.98 34.85
N LYS A 29 16.01 -9.11 34.67
CA LYS A 29 16.28 -8.03 35.61
C LYS A 29 15.12 -7.03 35.62
N GLU A 30 14.79 -6.59 36.83
CA GLU A 30 13.71 -5.64 37.06
C GLU A 30 14.16 -4.21 36.72
N VAL A 31 13.27 -3.48 36.07
CA VAL A 31 13.44 -2.07 35.71
C VAL A 31 12.30 -1.28 36.29
N THR A 32 12.64 -0.22 37.00
CA THR A 32 11.70 0.81 37.39
C THR A 32 11.77 1.93 36.35
N LEU A 33 10.70 2.12 35.59
CA LEU A 33 10.60 3.24 34.65
C LEU A 33 10.09 4.46 35.43
N SER A 34 10.93 5.49 35.47
CA SER A 34 10.59 6.76 36.09
C SER A 34 10.37 7.83 35.03
N ILE A 35 9.23 8.50 35.07
CA ILE A 35 8.99 9.71 34.27
C ILE A 35 8.93 10.89 35.25
N GLU A 36 9.87 11.82 35.12
CA GLU A 36 9.87 13.07 35.84
C GLU A 36 9.34 14.18 34.93
N LEU A 37 8.15 14.70 35.21
CA LEU A 37 7.54 15.78 34.44
C LEU A 37 7.19 16.94 35.37
N PHE A 38 7.88 18.07 35.22
CA PHE A 38 7.60 19.35 35.91
C PHE A 38 7.24 19.22 37.40
N ASN A 39 8.03 18.46 38.17
CA ASN A 39 7.90 18.13 39.61
C ASN A 39 6.99 16.95 40.00
N TYR A 40 6.31 16.30 39.06
CA TYR A 40 5.65 15.02 39.31
C TYR A 40 6.57 13.86 38.92
N LYS A 41 6.88 12.99 39.89
CA LYS A 41 7.59 11.73 39.67
C LYS A 41 6.59 10.60 39.57
N PHE A 42 6.40 10.06 38.38
CA PHE A 42 5.66 8.81 38.19
C PHE A 42 6.66 7.66 38.12
N MET A 43 6.60 6.78 39.11
CA MET A 43 7.40 5.55 39.15
C MET A 43 6.51 4.38 38.74
N SER A 44 6.92 3.63 37.73
CA SER A 44 6.29 2.34 37.44
C SER A 44 6.67 1.33 38.52
N GLN A 45 5.80 0.33 38.71
CA GLN A 45 6.20 -0.90 39.40
C GLN A 45 7.44 -1.48 38.70
N PRO A 46 8.33 -2.21 39.39
CA PRO A 46 9.40 -2.97 38.75
C PRO A 46 8.81 -3.91 37.70
N LEU A 47 9.17 -3.71 36.44
CA LEU A 47 8.84 -4.60 35.33
C LEU A 47 10.12 -5.22 34.78
N PRO A 48 10.12 -6.51 34.44
CA PRO A 48 11.28 -7.14 33.85
C PRO A 48 11.49 -6.70 32.38
N TYR A 49 12.74 -6.61 31.94
CA TYR A 49 13.08 -6.15 30.59
C TYR A 49 12.40 -6.95 29.47
N TYR A 50 12.26 -8.27 29.61
CA TYR A 50 11.62 -9.11 28.59
C TYR A 50 10.19 -8.65 28.29
N LEU A 51 9.48 -8.12 29.29
CA LEU A 51 8.08 -7.68 29.16
C LEU A 51 8.02 -6.39 28.35
N LEU A 52 8.92 -5.44 28.58
CA LEU A 52 9.02 -4.21 27.78
C LEU A 52 9.32 -4.52 26.32
N ILE A 53 10.26 -5.43 26.07
CA ILE A 53 10.60 -5.84 24.70
C ILE A 53 9.41 -6.53 24.04
N LEU A 54 8.67 -7.39 24.78
CA LEU A 54 7.49 -8.06 24.27
C LEU A 54 6.37 -7.06 23.89
N ILE A 55 6.11 -6.06 24.73
CA ILE A 55 5.12 -5.01 24.44
C ILE A 55 5.56 -4.18 23.22
N ALA A 56 6.83 -3.78 23.17
CA ALA A 56 7.37 -3.02 22.04
C ALA A 56 7.27 -3.82 20.73
N PHE A 57 7.57 -5.12 20.78
CA PHE A 57 7.42 -6.02 19.64
C PHE A 57 5.96 -6.18 19.22
N ALA A 58 5.04 -6.37 20.17
CA ALA A 58 3.60 -6.46 19.89
C ALA A 58 3.07 -5.18 19.25
N ALA A 59 3.41 -4.02 19.81
CA ALA A 59 3.05 -2.72 19.25
C ALA A 59 3.63 -2.51 17.85
N GLY A 60 4.91 -2.84 17.64
CA GLY A 60 5.57 -2.77 16.34
C GLY A 60 4.92 -3.70 15.30
N SER A 61 4.52 -4.91 15.71
CA SER A 61 3.79 -5.86 14.87
C SER A 61 2.43 -5.32 14.44
N VAL A 62 1.66 -4.75 15.37
CA VAL A 62 0.38 -4.10 15.07
C VAL A 62 0.57 -2.95 14.09
N LEU A 63 1.57 -2.10 14.30
CA LEU A 63 1.87 -1.00 13.37
C LEU A 63 2.27 -1.51 11.97
N CYS A 64 3.10 -2.57 11.89
CA CYS A 64 3.46 -3.19 10.62
C CYS A 64 2.23 -3.79 9.90
N LEU A 65 1.32 -4.44 10.64
CA LEU A 65 0.08 -4.98 10.08
C LEU A 65 -0.80 -3.86 9.52
N LEU A 66 -0.95 -2.75 10.25
CA LEU A 66 -1.70 -1.59 9.78
C LEU A 66 -1.07 -0.98 8.53
N TYR A 67 0.26 -0.86 8.49
CA TYR A 67 0.99 -0.37 7.33
C TYR A 67 0.78 -1.27 6.10
N PHE A 68 0.96 -2.59 6.24
CA PHE A 68 0.74 -3.52 5.14
C PHE A 68 -0.72 -3.58 4.69
N MET A 69 -1.67 -3.43 5.62
CA MET A 69 -3.09 -3.34 5.28
C MET A 69 -3.38 -2.09 4.45
N ALA A 70 -2.86 -0.93 4.86
CA ALA A 70 -3.01 0.32 4.13
C ALA A 70 -2.40 0.22 2.72
N ASP A 71 -1.20 -0.35 2.60
CA ASP A 71 -0.56 -0.60 1.30
C ASP A 71 -1.39 -1.52 0.41
N LYS A 72 -1.94 -2.60 0.96
CA LYS A 72 -2.83 -3.52 0.23
C LYS A 72 -4.08 -2.82 -0.28
N ILE A 73 -4.71 -1.97 0.53
CA ILE A 73 -5.88 -1.19 0.14
C ILE A 73 -5.51 -0.21 -0.98
N ARG A 74 -4.40 0.52 -0.84
CA ARG A 74 -3.91 1.48 -1.84
C ARG A 74 -3.61 0.79 -3.18
N LEU A 75 -2.93 -0.35 -3.14
CA LEU A 75 -2.57 -1.13 -4.32
C LEU A 75 -3.82 -1.71 -5.01
N SER A 76 -4.79 -2.18 -4.24
CA SER A 76 -6.10 -2.65 -4.75
C SER A 76 -6.89 -1.52 -5.42
N GLY A 77 -6.86 -0.32 -4.83
CA GLY A 77 -7.44 0.89 -5.40
C GLY A 77 -6.84 1.22 -6.77
N GLN A 78 -5.51 1.24 -6.88
CA GLN A 78 -4.82 1.48 -8.16
C GLN A 78 -5.18 0.44 -9.23
N LEU A 79 -5.30 -0.84 -8.83
CA LEU A 79 -5.67 -1.92 -9.73
C LEU A 79 -7.10 -1.76 -10.26
N ARG A 80 -8.04 -1.33 -9.40
CA ARG A 80 -9.41 -0.98 -9.82
C ARG A 80 -9.43 0.19 -10.79
N THR A 81 -8.74 1.29 -10.48
CA THR A 81 -8.68 2.45 -11.37
C THR A 81 -8.08 2.11 -12.74
N CYS A 82 -7.03 1.30 -12.77
CA CYS A 82 -6.41 0.83 -14.02
C CYS A 82 -7.40 -0.02 -14.83
N ARG A 83 -8.10 -0.95 -14.18
CA ARG A 83 -9.09 -1.81 -14.83
C ARG A 83 -10.27 -1.02 -15.40
N THR A 84 -10.77 -0.01 -14.68
CA THR A 84 -11.84 0.87 -15.18
C THR A 84 -11.37 1.69 -16.38
N ARG A 85 -10.13 2.21 -16.36
CA ARG A 85 -9.56 2.93 -17.51
C ARG A 85 -9.41 2.03 -18.74
N MET A 86 -8.95 0.79 -18.56
CA MET A 86 -8.88 -0.17 -19.66
C MET A 86 -10.25 -0.47 -20.26
N ALA A 87 -11.28 -0.68 -19.42
CA ALA A 87 -12.63 -0.93 -19.88
C ALA A 87 -13.23 0.26 -20.65
N ASN A 88 -13.01 1.49 -20.18
CA ASN A 88 -13.45 2.70 -20.90
C ASN A 88 -12.73 2.86 -22.24
N LEU A 89 -11.40 2.64 -22.29
CA LEU A 89 -10.64 2.68 -23.55
C LEU A 89 -11.10 1.59 -24.53
N GLU A 90 -11.37 0.37 -24.05
CA GLU A 90 -11.94 -0.70 -24.87
C GLU A 90 -13.29 -0.29 -25.44
N GLN A 91 -14.15 0.36 -24.64
CA GLN A 91 -15.46 0.84 -25.09
C GLN A 91 -15.34 1.98 -26.12
N GLU A 92 -14.39 2.91 -25.94
CA GLU A 92 -14.10 3.98 -26.90
C GLU A 92 -13.58 3.44 -28.23
N VAL A 93 -12.65 2.47 -28.20
CA VAL A 93 -12.18 1.80 -29.42
C VAL A 93 -13.32 1.05 -30.11
N ASN A 94 -14.18 0.39 -29.34
CA ASN A 94 -15.30 -0.37 -29.90
C ASN A 94 -16.39 0.56 -30.47
N SER A 95 -16.65 1.71 -29.84
CA SER A 95 -17.58 2.71 -30.38
C SER A 95 -17.05 3.39 -31.64
N LEU A 96 -15.74 3.67 -31.72
CA LEU A 96 -15.09 4.20 -32.93
C LEU A 96 -15.07 3.19 -34.08
N ARG A 97 -15.01 1.88 -33.78
CA ARG A 97 -15.08 0.82 -34.80
C ARG A 97 -16.50 0.52 -35.28
N ASN A 98 -17.50 0.74 -34.43
CA ASN A 98 -18.91 0.60 -34.77
C ASN A 98 -19.57 1.92 -35.17
N LEU A 99 -18.80 3.01 -35.26
CA LEU A 99 -19.29 4.24 -35.88
C LEU A 99 -19.51 3.92 -37.37
N PRO A 100 -20.75 3.96 -37.87
CA PRO A 100 -20.96 3.81 -39.30
C PRO A 100 -20.17 4.92 -39.97
N LEU A 101 -19.25 4.56 -40.87
CA LEU A 101 -18.67 5.53 -41.77
C LEU A 101 -19.84 6.17 -42.49
N ASP A 102 -20.05 7.46 -42.26
CA ASP A 102 -21.06 8.25 -42.95
C ASP A 102 -20.61 8.36 -44.41
N GLU A 103 -20.83 7.30 -45.19
CA GLU A 103 -20.79 7.29 -46.64
C GLU A 103 -22.05 8.01 -47.14
N GLY A 104 -22.14 9.30 -46.80
CA GLY A 104 -23.35 10.10 -46.85
C GLY A 104 -23.11 11.52 -47.36
N ASN A 105 -22.45 11.62 -48.51
CA ASN A 105 -22.61 12.72 -49.47
C ASN A 105 -22.06 14.10 -49.06
N TYR A 106 -20.75 14.27 -49.28
CA TYR A 106 -20.09 15.57 -49.47
C TYR A 106 -20.89 16.44 -50.47
N PRO A 107 -21.11 17.74 -50.21
CA PRO A 107 -21.72 18.62 -51.19
C PRO A 107 -20.73 18.80 -52.36
N SER A 108 -21.01 18.16 -53.49
CA SER A 108 -20.27 18.32 -54.74
C SER A 108 -20.23 19.79 -55.13
N ALA A 109 -19.03 20.32 -55.32
CA ALA A 109 -18.74 21.68 -55.73
C ALA A 109 -18.99 21.90 -57.24
N GLU A 110 -20.19 21.57 -57.75
CA GLU A 110 -20.55 21.72 -59.16
C GLU A 110 -21.79 22.60 -59.41
N ALA A 111 -22.24 23.39 -58.41
CA ALA A 111 -23.38 24.30 -58.57
C ALA A 111 -22.99 25.79 -58.67
N SER A 112 -21.78 26.10 -59.14
CA SER A 112 -21.29 27.48 -59.24
C SER A 112 -20.67 27.84 -60.60
N GLU A 113 -21.02 27.14 -61.68
CA GLU A 113 -20.77 27.60 -63.04
C GLU A 113 -22.06 27.48 -63.88
N GLU A 114 -22.33 28.50 -64.70
CA GLU A 114 -23.48 28.71 -65.61
C GLU A 114 -24.76 29.38 -65.06
N LYS A 115 -24.78 30.72 -64.98
CA LYS A 115 -25.01 31.55 -66.18
C LYS A 115 -24.83 33.07 -65.91
N PRO A 116 -24.18 33.79 -66.83
CA PRO A 116 -23.94 35.22 -66.75
C PRO A 116 -25.16 36.05 -67.19
N ALA A 117 -25.10 37.34 -66.84
CA ALA A 117 -25.98 38.43 -67.26
C ALA A 117 -26.11 38.53 -68.79
N GLU A 118 -27.34 38.69 -69.30
CA GLU A 118 -27.91 39.87 -70.01
C GLU A 118 -29.33 39.56 -70.50
#